data_AF-A0A9W4WVV2-F1
#
_entry.id   AF-A0A9W4WVV2-F1
#
_cell.length_a   1.000
_cell.length_b   1.000
_cell.length_c   1.000
_cell.angle_alpha   90.00
_cell.angle_beta   90.00
_cell.angle_gamma   90.00
#
_symmetry.space_group_name_H-M   'P 1'
#
loop_
_entity.id
_entity.type
_entity.pdbx_description
1 polymer ?
#
loop_
_entity_poly.entity_id
_entity_poly.type
_entity_poly.pdbx_seq_one_letter_code
_entity_poly.pdbx_strand_id
1 'polypeptide(L)'
;MQNPLPYDKEETLEEATSINMDRLTQLQDGIDEVRVEYLNRAQVHVDQDQVKFRESQRELVQDIVKKSKQIELLIENLPGMQNSEQEQIDMIKELNKEMHEANLEYLKAVEDAESLKKQIMETIGILCRDQSTAYNTEE
;
A
#
# COMPACT_ATOMS: atom_id res chain seq x y z
N MET A 1 -2.29 -33.17 7.57
CA MET A 1 -2.31 -32.27 6.41
C MET A 1 -2.14 -30.87 6.97
N GLN A 2 -0.88 -30.43 7.15
CA GLN A 2 -0.59 -29.10 7.67
C GLN A 2 -0.65 -28.14 6.48
N ASN A 3 -1.60 -27.21 6.52
CA ASN A 3 -1.75 -26.18 5.50
C ASN A 3 -0.48 -25.30 5.53
N PRO A 4 0.22 -25.06 4.41
CA PRO A 4 1.33 -24.12 4.40
C PRO A 4 0.80 -22.71 4.71
N LEU A 5 1.52 -21.97 5.56
CA LEU A 5 1.20 -20.58 5.92
C LEU A 5 1.10 -19.73 4.64
N PRO A 6 0.03 -18.94 4.43
CA PRO A 6 -0.19 -18.23 3.17
C PRO A 6 0.44 -16.83 3.18
N TYR A 7 1.68 -16.71 3.62
CA TYR A 7 2.37 -15.41 3.68
C TYR A 7 3.81 -15.48 3.13
N ASP A 8 3.96 -16.12 1.96
CA ASP A 8 4.93 -15.70 0.94
C ASP A 8 4.33 -14.58 0.06
N LYS A 9 3.47 -13.75 0.63
CA LYS A 9 3.22 -12.43 0.05
C LYS A 9 4.28 -11.53 0.66
N GLU A 10 5.49 -11.73 0.19
CA GLU A 10 6.30 -10.66 -0.38
C GLU A 10 5.37 -9.43 -0.54
N GLU A 11 5.31 -8.54 0.47
CA GLU A 11 4.70 -7.21 0.33
C GLU A 11 5.69 -6.50 -0.57
N THR A 12 5.58 -6.88 -1.84
CA THR A 12 6.63 -6.73 -2.82
C THR A 12 6.87 -5.24 -2.95
N LEU A 13 8.10 -4.87 -3.31
CA LEU A 13 8.36 -3.56 -3.91
C LEU A 13 7.23 -3.15 -4.87
N GLU A 14 6.58 -4.11 -5.55
CA GLU A 14 5.39 -3.99 -6.37
C GLU A 14 4.20 -3.23 -5.73
N GLU A 15 3.90 -3.33 -4.43
CA GLU A 15 2.79 -2.56 -3.81
C GLU A 15 3.15 -1.08 -3.60
N ALA A 16 4.36 -0.78 -3.12
CA ALA A 16 4.85 0.60 -3.01
C ALA A 16 5.09 1.22 -4.41
N THR A 17 5.58 0.42 -5.35
CA THR A 17 5.64 0.78 -6.77
C THR A 17 4.22 0.94 -7.33
N SER A 18 3.24 0.15 -6.88
CA SER A 18 1.84 0.25 -7.31
C SER A 18 1.20 1.55 -6.83
N ILE A 19 1.44 2.00 -5.60
CA ILE A 19 0.94 3.30 -5.11
C ILE A 19 1.58 4.48 -5.85
N ASN A 20 2.90 4.42 -6.09
CA ASN A 20 3.61 5.46 -6.84
C ASN A 20 3.23 5.46 -8.32
N MET A 21 3.03 4.28 -8.92
CA MET A 21 2.49 4.11 -10.26
C MET A 21 1.06 4.63 -10.33
N ASP A 22 0.22 4.41 -9.31
CA ASP A 22 -1.16 4.89 -9.29
C ASP A 22 -1.22 6.43 -9.25
N ARG A 23 -0.33 7.09 -8.49
CA ARG A 23 -0.22 8.57 -8.50
C ARG A 23 0.34 9.12 -9.81
N LEU A 24 1.31 8.44 -10.42
CA LEU A 24 1.83 8.78 -11.75
C LEU A 24 0.76 8.59 -12.82
N THR A 25 -0.04 7.53 -12.74
CA THR A 25 -1.20 7.28 -13.60
C THR A 25 -2.26 8.36 -13.41
N GLN A 26 -2.59 8.74 -12.17
CA GLN A 26 -3.53 9.84 -11.89
C GLN A 26 -3.04 11.19 -12.46
N LEU A 27 -1.73 11.45 -12.40
CA LEU A 27 -1.15 12.66 -13.01
C LEU A 27 -1.20 12.59 -14.54
N GLN A 28 -0.89 11.43 -15.13
CA GLN A 28 -0.99 11.22 -16.57
C GLN A 28 -2.44 11.38 -17.05
N ASP A 29 -3.40 10.79 -16.34
CA ASP A 29 -4.83 10.93 -16.63
C ASP A 29 -5.28 12.39 -16.54
N GLY A 30 -4.84 13.13 -15.52
CA GLY A 30 -5.13 14.56 -15.38
C GLY A 30 -4.55 15.42 -16.51
N ILE A 31 -3.34 15.10 -16.97
CA ILE A 31 -2.69 15.78 -18.11
C ILE A 31 -3.42 15.44 -19.42
N ASP A 32 -3.78 14.18 -19.63
CA ASP A 32 -4.50 13.74 -20.83
C ASP A 32 -5.92 14.29 -20.88
N GLU A 33 -6.60 14.41 -19.73
CA GLU A 33 -7.91 15.05 -19.62
C GLU A 33 -7.84 16.52 -20.06
N VAL A 34 -6.87 17.29 -19.56
CA VAL A 34 -6.66 18.69 -19.97
C VAL A 34 -6.34 18.78 -21.46
N ARG A 35 -5.53 17.85 -21.99
CA ARG A 35 -5.17 17.80 -23.41
C ARG A 35 -6.40 17.53 -24.29
N VAL A 36 -7.23 16.55 -23.93
CA VAL A 36 -8.47 16.20 -24.64
C VAL A 36 -9.46 17.35 -24.57
N GLU A 37 -9.57 18.01 -23.42
CA GLU A 37 -10.43 19.17 -23.22
C GLU A 37 -10.03 20.34 -24.14
N TYR A 38 -8.74 20.60 -24.25
CA TYR A 38 -8.18 21.66 -25.10
C TYR A 38 -8.43 21.38 -26.59
N LEU A 39 -8.24 20.13 -27.03
CA LEU A 39 -8.47 19.70 -28.42
C LEU A 39 -9.95 19.73 -28.81
N ASN A 40 -10.83 19.21 -27.95
CA ASN A 40 -12.27 19.19 -28.21
C ASN A 40 -12.88 20.59 -28.26
N ARG A 41 -12.52 21.48 -27.33
CA ARG A 41 -13.05 22.86 -27.34
C ARG A 41 -12.43 23.73 -28.44
N ALA A 42 -11.20 23.46 -28.88
CA ALA A 42 -10.63 24.09 -30.07
C ALA A 42 -11.35 23.70 -31.37
N GLN A 43 -11.99 22.53 -31.42
CA GLN A 43 -12.74 22.05 -32.59
C GLN A 43 -14.20 22.53 -32.66
N VAL A 44 -14.80 23.02 -31.56
CA VAL A 44 -16.26 23.29 -31.48
C VAL A 44 -16.68 24.72 -31.88
N HIS A 45 -15.76 25.65 -32.13
CA HIS A 45 -16.14 27.07 -32.30
C HIS A 45 -15.76 27.66 -33.65
N VAL A 46 -16.59 27.37 -34.67
CA VAL A 46 -16.65 28.12 -35.93
C VAL A 46 -17.86 29.07 -36.01
N ASP A 47 -18.89 28.96 -35.14
CA ASP A 47 -20.12 29.78 -35.24
C ASP A 47 -20.81 30.07 -33.88
N GLN A 48 -20.26 30.96 -33.04
CA GLN A 48 -20.97 31.44 -31.84
C GLN A 48 -20.83 32.95 -31.61
N ASP A 49 -21.91 33.56 -31.09
CA ASP A 49 -21.99 34.96 -30.65
C ASP A 49 -20.77 35.36 -29.79
N GLN A 50 -20.18 36.52 -30.09
CA GLN A 50 -18.96 37.01 -29.42
C GLN A 50 -19.05 37.09 -27.90
N VAL A 51 -20.26 37.27 -27.34
CA VAL A 51 -20.49 37.32 -25.89
C VAL A 51 -20.39 35.93 -25.27
N LYS A 52 -21.04 34.93 -25.87
CA LYS A 52 -20.95 33.53 -25.42
C LYS A 52 -19.53 32.99 -25.59
N PHE A 53 -18.84 33.38 -26.67
CA PHE A 53 -17.43 33.03 -26.88
C PHE A 53 -16.53 33.57 -25.77
N ARG A 54 -16.73 34.82 -25.34
CA ARG A 54 -15.98 35.44 -24.24
C ARG A 54 -16.28 34.81 -22.89
N GLU A 55 -17.53 34.41 -22.63
CA GLU A 55 -17.91 33.68 -21.42
C GLU A 55 -17.27 32.27 -21.39
N SER A 56 -17.36 31.51 -22.49
CA SER A 56 -16.71 30.20 -22.64
C SER A 56 -15.18 30.29 -22.51
N GLN A 57 -14.55 31.33 -23.07
CA GLN A 57 -13.11 31.57 -22.87
C GLN A 57 -12.76 31.83 -21.40
N ARG A 58 -13.60 32.59 -20.68
CA ARG A 58 -13.36 32.89 -19.27
C ARG A 58 -13.51 31.65 -18.40
N GLU A 59 -14.49 30.81 -18.69
CA GLU A 59 -14.69 29.50 -18.05
C GLU A 59 -13.49 28.58 -18.30
N LEU A 60 -13.05 28.45 -19.56
CA LEU A 60 -11.88 27.65 -19.92
C LEU A 60 -10.61 28.11 -19.19
N VAL A 61 -10.36 29.42 -19.14
CA VAL A 61 -9.20 29.96 -18.42
C VAL A 61 -9.28 29.68 -16.93
N GLN A 62 -10.47 29.78 -16.32
CA GLN A 62 -10.66 29.45 -14.91
C GLN A 62 -10.40 27.97 -14.62
N ASP A 63 -10.85 27.07 -15.49
CA ASP A 63 -10.67 25.64 -15.29
C ASP A 63 -9.23 25.20 -15.57
N ILE A 64 -8.55 25.78 -16.56
CA ILE A 64 -7.10 25.59 -16.76
C ILE A 64 -6.32 26.03 -15.52
N VAL A 65 -6.64 27.20 -14.94
CA VAL A 65 -5.95 27.69 -13.74
C VAL A 65 -6.20 26.77 -12.53
N LYS A 66 -7.42 26.24 -12.36
CA LYS A 66 -7.73 25.28 -11.30
C LYS A 66 -6.98 23.96 -11.50
N LYS A 67 -7.01 23.38 -12.71
CA LYS A 67 -6.28 22.16 -13.07
C LYS A 67 -4.78 22.34 -12.90
N SER A 68 -4.22 23.49 -13.29
CA SER A 68 -2.80 23.81 -13.09
C SER A 68 -2.41 23.81 -11.61
N LYS A 69 -3.24 24.40 -10.74
CA LYS A 69 -3.00 24.36 -9.28
C LYS A 69 -3.15 22.97 -8.68
N GLN A 70 -4.06 22.15 -9.21
CA GLN A 70 -4.20 20.75 -8.82
C GLN A 70 -2.96 19.94 -9.21
N ILE A 71 -2.40 20.20 -10.39
CA ILE A 71 -1.14 19.61 -10.84
C ILE A 71 0.03 20.06 -9.95
N GLU A 72 0.12 21.34 -9.60
CA GLU A 72 1.14 21.84 -8.66
C GLU A 72 1.05 21.13 -7.30
N LEU A 73 -0.15 21.01 -6.73
CA LEU A 73 -0.36 20.27 -5.48
C LEU A 73 -0.03 18.79 -5.62
N LEU A 74 -0.36 18.16 -6.75
CA LEU A 74 -0.02 16.75 -7.01
C LEU A 74 1.49 16.56 -7.10
N ILE A 75 2.20 17.48 -7.76
CA ILE A 75 3.66 17.49 -7.84
C ILE A 75 4.24 17.63 -6.44
N GLU A 76 3.83 18.62 -5.65
CA GLU A 76 4.31 18.82 -4.27
C GLU A 76 4.11 17.58 -3.37
N ASN A 77 3.03 16.82 -3.61
CA ASN A 77 2.70 15.62 -2.86
C ASN A 77 3.30 14.32 -3.45
N LEU A 78 4.13 14.39 -4.51
CA LEU A 78 4.82 13.22 -5.02
C LEU A 78 5.80 12.69 -3.97
N PRO A 79 5.63 11.43 -3.52
CA PRO A 79 6.51 10.84 -2.54
C PRO A 79 7.91 10.68 -3.15
N GLY A 80 8.94 11.07 -2.40
CA GLY A 80 10.33 10.91 -2.82
C GLY A 80 10.95 12.09 -3.59
N MET A 81 10.23 13.18 -3.92
CA MET A 81 10.85 14.34 -4.58
C MET A 81 11.98 15.00 -3.76
N GLN A 82 11.94 14.83 -2.44
CA GLN A 82 12.89 15.42 -1.49
C GLN A 82 14.20 14.59 -1.40
N ASN A 83 14.15 13.31 -1.80
CA ASN A 83 15.21 12.34 -1.58
C ASN A 83 15.83 11.96 -2.92
N SER A 84 17.15 11.95 -3.00
CA SER A 84 17.86 11.43 -4.16
C SER A 84 17.57 9.93 -4.34
N GLU A 85 17.70 9.44 -5.58
CA GLU A 85 17.54 8.01 -5.89
C GLU A 85 18.40 7.12 -4.99
N GLN A 86 19.62 7.56 -4.68
CA GLN A 86 20.52 6.84 -3.79
C GLN A 86 19.98 6.77 -2.35
N GLU A 87 19.45 7.87 -1.81
CA GLU A 87 18.84 7.90 -0.48
C GLU A 87 17.58 7.03 -0.41
N GLN A 88 16.79 7.00 -1.49
CA GLN A 88 15.62 6.12 -1.58
C GLN A 88 16.05 4.64 -1.57
N ILE A 89 17.08 4.28 -2.35
CA ILE A 89 17.62 2.92 -2.39
C ILE A 89 18.17 2.51 -1.01
N ASP A 90 18.89 3.40 -0.34
CA ASP A 90 19.48 3.07 0.96
C ASP A 90 18.42 2.99 2.06
N MET A 91 17.37 3.81 2.00
CA MET A 91 16.18 3.69 2.86
C MET A 91 15.46 2.36 2.65
N ILE A 92 15.27 1.93 1.40
CA ILE A 92 14.66 0.62 1.08
C ILE A 92 15.53 -0.52 1.62
N LYS A 93 16.86 -0.42 1.55
CA LYS A 93 17.75 -1.45 2.09
C LYS A 93 17.66 -1.56 3.61
N GLU A 94 17.64 -0.44 4.33
CA GLU A 94 17.54 -0.47 5.79
C GLU A 94 16.17 -0.98 6.23
N LEU A 95 15.08 -0.54 5.59
CA LEU A 95 13.74 -1.07 5.85
C LEU A 95 13.64 -2.58 5.61
N ASN A 96 14.23 -3.09 4.53
CA ASN A 96 14.28 -4.54 4.27
C ASN A 96 15.04 -5.31 5.36
N LYS A 97 16.13 -4.73 5.86
CA LYS A 97 16.91 -5.32 6.94
C LYS A 97 16.12 -5.34 8.25
N GLU A 98 15.48 -4.23 8.62
CA GLU A 98 14.59 -4.15 9.78
C GLU A 98 13.44 -5.17 9.68
N MET A 99 12.83 -5.31 8.49
CA MET A 99 11.79 -6.30 8.23
C MET A 99 12.29 -7.74 8.44
N HIS A 100 13.51 -8.03 7.96
CA HIS A 100 14.11 -9.36 8.13
C HIS A 100 14.38 -9.67 9.60
N GLU A 101 14.92 -8.71 10.35
CA GLU A 101 15.18 -8.84 11.78
C GLU A 101 13.88 -9.05 12.58
N ALA A 102 12.84 -8.25 12.30
CA ALA A 102 11.53 -8.39 12.92
C ALA A 102 10.88 -9.75 12.61
N ASN A 103 11.04 -10.26 11.39
CA ASN A 103 10.51 -11.57 11.01
C ASN A 103 11.23 -12.72 11.73
N LEU A 104 12.56 -12.63 11.90
CA LEU A 104 13.32 -13.61 12.68
C LEU A 104 12.89 -13.62 14.15
N GLU A 105 12.65 -12.45 14.74
CA GLU A 105 12.13 -12.33 16.09
C GLU A 105 10.73 -12.95 16.21
N TYR A 106 9.86 -12.68 15.23
CA TYR A 106 8.53 -13.29 15.15
C TYR A 106 8.59 -14.81 15.10
N LEU A 107 9.42 -15.39 14.20
CA LEU A 107 9.58 -16.84 14.08
C LEU A 107 10.04 -17.47 15.39
N LYS A 108 11.01 -16.84 16.07
CA LYS A 108 11.50 -17.32 17.36
C LYS A 108 10.41 -17.28 18.43
N ALA A 109 9.63 -16.19 18.50
CA ALA A 109 8.52 -16.07 19.44
C ALA A 109 7.45 -17.14 19.21
N VAL A 110 7.18 -17.49 17.93
CA VAL A 110 6.27 -18.58 17.58
C VAL A 110 6.83 -19.93 18.02
N GLU A 111 8.10 -20.22 17.77
CA GLU A 111 8.75 -21.46 18.20
C GLU A 111 8.71 -21.63 19.73
N ASP A 112 9.00 -20.56 20.48
CA ASP A 112 8.94 -20.54 21.94
C ASP A 112 7.50 -20.82 22.43
N ALA A 113 6.50 -20.21 21.79
CA ALA A 113 5.09 -20.44 22.10
C ALA A 113 4.65 -21.87 21.82
N GLU A 114 5.10 -22.47 20.70
CA GLU A 114 4.80 -23.87 20.37
C GLU A 114 5.45 -24.85 21.35
N SER A 115 6.71 -24.59 21.74
CA SER A 115 7.41 -25.38 22.75
C SER A 115 6.70 -25.31 24.10
N LEU A 116 6.31 -24.12 24.55
CA LEU A 116 5.56 -23.94 25.79
C LEU A 116 4.20 -24.65 25.74
N LYS A 117 3.48 -24.52 24.62
CA LYS A 117 2.21 -25.23 24.41
C LYS A 117 2.39 -26.74 24.56
N LYS A 118 3.44 -27.32 23.96
CA LYS A 118 3.74 -28.75 24.07
C LYS A 118 4.01 -29.16 25.51
N GLN A 119 4.80 -28.39 26.25
CA GLN A 119 5.09 -28.65 27.68
C GLN A 119 3.81 -28.60 28.54
N ILE A 120 2.93 -27.62 28.30
CA ILE A 120 1.64 -27.52 28.98
C ILE A 120 0.76 -28.75 28.67
N MET A 121 0.66 -29.13 27.39
CA MET A 121 -0.12 -30.31 26.98
C MET A 121 0.42 -31.60 27.61
N GLU A 122 1.73 -31.76 27.69
CA GLU A 122 2.36 -32.91 28.35
C GLU A 122 2.05 -32.95 29.85
N THR A 123 2.18 -31.80 30.54
CA THR A 123 1.88 -31.68 31.96
C THR A 123 0.41 -31.99 32.25
N ILE A 124 -0.51 -31.43 31.46
CA ILE A 124 -1.94 -31.74 31.56
C ILE A 124 -2.18 -33.23 31.29
N GLY A 125 -1.53 -33.81 30.29
CA GLY A 125 -1.65 -35.23 29.96
C GLY A 125 -1.10 -36.16 31.06
N ILE A 126 -0.12 -35.72 31.84
CA ILE A 126 0.36 -36.44 33.04
C ILE A 126 -0.69 -36.32 34.15
N LEU A 127 -1.14 -35.10 34.46
CA LEU A 127 -2.15 -34.87 35.50
C LEU A 127 -3.46 -35.64 35.24
N CYS A 128 -3.93 -35.68 33.99
CA CYS A 128 -5.12 -36.45 33.62
C CYS A 128 -4.90 -37.97 33.78
N ARG A 129 -3.69 -38.47 33.50
CA ARG A 129 -3.35 -39.89 33.72
C ARG A 129 -3.25 -40.23 35.20
N ASP A 130 -2.66 -39.36 36.01
CA ASP A 130 -2.54 -39.51 37.46
C ASP A 130 -3.91 -39.50 38.16
N GLN A 131 -4.83 -38.65 37.72
CA GLN A 131 -6.21 -38.72 38.19
C GLN A 131 -6.89 -40.04 37.78
N SER A 132 -6.64 -40.52 36.56
CA SER A 132 -7.23 -41.79 36.09
C SER A 132 -6.69 -43.02 36.85
N THR A 133 -5.42 -43.01 37.27
CA THR A 133 -4.85 -44.11 38.07
C THR A 133 -5.32 -44.08 39.52
N ALA A 134 -5.50 -42.89 40.11
CA ALA A 134 -6.06 -42.76 41.45
C ALA A 134 -7.47 -43.38 41.59
N TYR A 135 -8.33 -43.23 40.58
CA TYR A 135 -9.67 -43.85 40.58
C TYR A 135 -9.67 -45.37 40.39
N ASN A 136 -8.64 -45.95 39.77
CA ASN A 136 -8.56 -47.40 39.51
C ASN A 136 -7.90 -48.20 40.64
N THR A 137 -7.40 -47.54 41.69
CA THR A 137 -6.72 -48.21 42.82
C THR A 137 -7.61 -48.30 44.07
N GLU A 138 -8.84 -47.77 44.01
CA GLU A 138 -9.82 -47.77 45.11
C GLU A 138 -11.01 -48.76 44.91
N GLU A 139 -10.98 -49.61 43.87
CA GLU A 139 -11.85 -50.81 43.73
C GLU A 139 -11.08 -52.10 44.05
#